data_AF-A0A2G9M834-F1
#
_entry.id   AF-A0A2G9M834-F1
#
_cell.length_a   1.000
_cell.length_b   1.000
_cell.length_c   1.000
_cell.angle_alpha   90.00
_cell.angle_beta   90.00
_cell.angle_gamma   90.00
#
_symmetry.space_group_name_H-M   'P 1'
#
loop_
_entity.id
_entity.type
_entity.pdbx_description
1 polymer ?
#
loop_
_entity_poly.entity_id
_entity_poly.type
_entity_poly.pdbx_seq_one_letter_code
_entity_poly.pdbx_strand_id
1 'polypeptide(L)'
;MPVSLEILATILVVLVAIKLLFVLFSPKSWLNFAKELYSKPIITQVVAVVLAAIVLCYLLQAGLTIVHILAVTLFLSLVTITGFAPHGKQLVSWANRQGLQKLCKEQWLHIVIWVVLILWGIKELFF
;
A
#
# COMPACT_ATOMS: atom_id res chain seq x y z
N MET A 1 -23.35 -2.25 -9.12
CA MET A 1 -23.54 -3.58 -8.49
C MET A 1 -22.70 -3.63 -7.22
N PRO A 2 -23.29 -3.69 -6.01
CA PRO A 2 -22.60 -3.60 -4.72
C PRO A 2 -21.68 -4.80 -4.40
N VAL A 3 -21.84 -5.92 -5.11
CA VAL A 3 -21.11 -7.19 -4.89
C VAL A 3 -19.58 -7.02 -4.94
N SER A 4 -19.06 -6.12 -5.79
CA SER A 4 -17.61 -5.94 -5.94
C SER A 4 -16.94 -5.34 -4.70
N LEU A 5 -17.61 -4.42 -4.01
CA LEU A 5 -17.06 -3.73 -2.84
C LEU A 5 -17.03 -4.65 -1.61
N GLU A 6 -18.11 -5.42 -1.41
CA GLU A 6 -18.21 -6.43 -0.35
C GLU A 6 -17.18 -7.55 -0.53
N ILE A 7 -16.91 -7.98 -1.76
CA ILE A 7 -15.86 -8.96 -2.05
C ILE A 7 -14.49 -8.40 -1.67
N LEU A 8 -14.15 -7.18 -2.10
CA LEU A 8 -12.88 -6.55 -1.75
C LEU A 8 -12.71 -6.40 -0.23
N ALA A 9 -13.76 -5.96 0.46
CA ALA A 9 -13.77 -5.85 1.91
C ALA A 9 -13.59 -7.22 2.58
N THR A 10 -14.29 -8.25 2.10
CA THR A 10 -14.19 -9.63 2.62
C THR A 10 -12.78 -10.18 2.45
N ILE A 11 -12.17 -10.00 1.26
CA ILE A 11 -10.79 -10.39 1.00
C ILE A 11 -9.84 -9.68 1.99
N LEU A 12 -10.00 -8.37 2.17
CA LEU A 12 -9.15 -7.61 3.10
C LEU A 12 -9.31 -8.11 4.54
N VAL A 13 -10.55 -8.31 5.01
CA VAL A 13 -10.86 -8.80 6.36
C VAL A 13 -10.22 -10.15 6.59
N VAL A 14 -10.39 -11.11 5.66
CA VAL A 14 -9.82 -12.44 5.76
C VAL A 14 -8.29 -12.39 5.78
N LEU A 15 -7.66 -11.63 4.88
CA LEU A 15 -6.20 -11.51 4.81
C LEU A 15 -5.61 -10.88 6.08
N VAL A 16 -6.23 -9.81 6.59
CA VAL A 16 -5.79 -9.13 7.81
C VAL A 16 -6.00 -10.01 9.02
N ALA A 17 -7.14 -10.71 9.13
CA ALA A 17 -7.40 -11.65 10.22
C ALA A 17 -6.36 -12.78 10.23
N ILE A 18 -6.11 -13.42 9.07
CA ILE A 18 -5.07 -14.44 8.93
C ILE A 18 -3.71 -13.87 9.33
N LYS A 19 -3.32 -12.70 8.79
CA LYS A 19 -2.05 -12.05 9.13
C LYS A 19 -1.91 -11.82 10.64
N LEU A 20 -2.95 -11.31 11.30
CA LEU A 20 -2.92 -11.06 12.74
C LEU A 20 -2.82 -12.36 13.54
N LEU A 21 -3.55 -13.41 13.15
CA LEU A 21 -3.42 -14.75 13.76
C LEU A 21 -1.98 -15.28 13.63
N PHE A 22 -1.38 -15.19 12.45
CA PHE A 22 0.00 -15.62 12.23
C PHE A 22 1.00 -14.79 13.05
N VAL A 23 0.84 -13.47 13.12
CA VAL A 23 1.72 -12.59 13.91
C VAL A 23 1.63 -12.89 15.41
N LEU A 24 0.42 -13.18 15.93
CA LEU A 24 0.20 -13.45 17.35
C LEU A 24 0.64 -14.86 17.76
N PHE A 25 0.29 -15.88 16.98
CA PHE A 25 0.54 -17.28 17.34
C PHE A 25 1.87 -17.84 16.78
N SER A 26 2.37 -17.29 15.67
CA SER A 26 3.57 -17.80 14.98
C SER A 26 4.41 -16.70 14.31
N PRO A 27 4.90 -15.71 15.08
CA PRO A 27 5.62 -14.55 14.52
C PRO A 27 6.83 -14.95 13.67
N LYS A 28 7.52 -16.06 14.02
CA LYS A 28 8.64 -16.59 13.22
C LYS A 28 8.18 -17.06 11.83
N SER A 29 7.05 -17.75 11.74
CA SER A 29 6.48 -18.22 10.47
C SER A 29 6.10 -17.04 9.58
N TRP A 30 5.46 -16.03 10.15
CA TRP A 30 5.15 -14.79 9.43
C TRP A 30 6.40 -14.08 8.91
N LEU A 31 7.44 -13.96 9.75
CA LEU A 31 8.70 -13.33 9.35
C LEU A 31 9.42 -14.12 8.25
N ASN A 32 9.40 -15.46 8.28
CA ASN A 32 10.00 -16.28 7.24
C ASN A 32 9.26 -16.13 5.91
N PHE A 33 7.92 -16.15 5.94
CA PHE A 33 7.10 -15.87 4.76
C PHE A 33 7.39 -14.48 4.18
N ALA A 34 7.44 -13.45 5.03
CA ALA A 34 7.76 -12.10 4.59
C ALA A 34 9.17 -12.03 3.96
N LYS A 35 10.17 -12.66 4.55
CA LYS A 35 11.53 -12.72 3.98
C LYS A 35 11.54 -13.36 2.60
N GLU A 36 10.83 -14.47 2.42
CA GLU A 36 10.75 -15.15 1.13
C GLU A 36 10.06 -14.28 0.09
N LEU A 37 8.94 -13.65 0.43
CA LEU A 37 8.23 -12.74 -0.46
C LEU A 37 9.11 -11.54 -0.87
N TYR A 38 9.79 -10.91 0.07
CA TYR A 38 10.65 -9.75 -0.22
C TYR A 38 12.02 -10.14 -0.82
N SER A 39 12.40 -11.42 -0.84
CA SER A 39 13.61 -11.89 -1.53
C SER A 39 13.52 -11.78 -3.05
N LYS A 40 12.30 -11.64 -3.60
CA LYS A 40 12.01 -11.51 -5.04
C LYS A 40 11.41 -10.12 -5.33
N PRO A 41 12.17 -9.02 -5.14
CA PRO A 41 11.62 -7.66 -5.10
C PRO A 41 10.90 -7.25 -6.38
N ILE A 42 11.43 -7.62 -7.56
CA ILE A 42 10.81 -7.29 -8.85
C ILE A 42 9.45 -8.00 -9.00
N ILE A 43 9.38 -9.29 -8.68
CA ILE A 43 8.14 -10.07 -8.76
C ILE A 43 7.11 -9.48 -7.80
N THR A 44 7.51 -9.23 -6.55
CA THR A 44 6.64 -8.65 -5.53
C THR A 44 6.13 -7.27 -5.93
N GLN A 45 6.99 -6.42 -6.50
CA GLN A 45 6.59 -5.10 -7.00
C GLN A 45 5.60 -5.20 -8.16
N VAL A 46 5.85 -6.05 -9.16
CA VAL A 46 4.95 -6.23 -10.31
C VAL A 46 3.59 -6.75 -9.86
N VAL A 47 3.57 -7.80 -9.02
CA VAL A 47 2.33 -8.36 -8.48
C VAL A 47 1.56 -7.31 -7.69
N ALA A 48 2.25 -6.53 -6.84
CA ALA A 48 1.60 -5.47 -6.05
C ALA A 48 1.00 -4.37 -6.93
N VAL A 49 1.71 -3.92 -7.98
CA VAL A 49 1.21 -2.89 -8.90
C VAL A 49 0.01 -3.40 -9.69
N VAL A 50 0.06 -4.63 -10.20
CA VAL A 50 -1.06 -5.25 -10.93
C VAL A 50 -2.28 -5.39 -10.02
N LEU A 51 -2.11 -5.90 -8.80
CA LEU A 51 -3.20 -6.00 -7.83
C LEU A 51 -3.76 -4.64 -7.45
N ALA A 52 -2.90 -3.63 -7.24
CA ALA A 52 -3.35 -2.27 -6.95
C ALA A 52 -4.19 -1.68 -8.09
N ALA A 53 -3.79 -1.88 -9.35
CA ALA A 53 -4.56 -1.44 -10.51
C ALA A 53 -5.91 -2.16 -10.61
N ILE A 54 -5.93 -3.48 -10.38
CA ILE A 54 -7.17 -4.28 -10.36
C ILE A 54 -8.12 -3.77 -9.27
N VAL A 55 -7.62 -3.57 -8.05
CA VAL A 55 -8.41 -3.05 -6.93
C VAL A 55 -8.94 -1.65 -7.26
N LEU A 56 -8.11 -0.75 -7.78
CA LEU A 56 -8.54 0.59 -8.20
C LEU A 56 -9.69 0.53 -9.22
N CYS A 57 -9.59 -0.32 -10.24
CA CYS A 57 -10.66 -0.51 -11.22
C CYS A 57 -11.97 -0.98 -10.58
N TYR A 58 -11.90 -1.96 -9.66
CA TYR A 58 -13.10 -2.43 -8.96
C TYR A 58 -13.71 -1.37 -8.04
N LEU A 59 -12.88 -0.56 -7.36
CA LEU A 59 -13.36 0.54 -6.52
C LEU A 59 -14.09 1.59 -7.38
N LEU A 60 -13.52 1.98 -8.52
CA LEU A 60 -14.15 2.90 -9.46
C LEU A 60 -15.47 2.35 -10.03
N GLN A 61 -15.50 1.08 -10.42
CA GLN A 61 -16.73 0.41 -10.90
C GLN A 61 -17.80 0.29 -9.81
N ALA A 62 -17.39 0.22 -8.54
CA ALA A 62 -18.31 0.23 -7.40
C ALA A 62 -18.88 1.63 -7.09
N GLY A 63 -18.46 2.66 -7.82
CA GLY A 63 -18.95 4.03 -7.69
C GLY A 63 -18.13 4.90 -6.73
N LEU A 64 -17.01 4.40 -6.20
CA LEU A 64 -16.08 5.23 -5.42
C LEU A 64 -15.27 6.10 -6.37
N THR A 65 -15.31 7.42 -6.16
CA THR A 65 -14.45 8.34 -6.91
C THR A 65 -13.02 8.32 -6.36
N ILE A 66 -12.08 8.84 -7.16
CA ILE A 66 -10.67 8.97 -6.74
C ILE A 66 -10.53 9.77 -5.43
N VAL A 67 -11.43 10.73 -5.18
CA VAL A 67 -11.46 11.54 -3.96
C VAL A 67 -11.71 10.67 -2.72
N HIS A 68 -12.68 9.74 -2.79
CA HIS A 68 -12.96 8.80 -1.70
C HIS A 68 -11.75 7.91 -1.42
N ILE A 69 -11.09 7.43 -2.48
CA ILE A 69 -9.90 6.57 -2.38
C ILE A 69 -8.74 7.32 -1.72
N LEU A 70 -8.49 8.57 -2.13
CA LEU A 70 -7.46 9.42 -1.52
C LEU A 70 -7.77 9.74 -0.06
N ALA A 71 -9.04 9.99 0.30
CA ALA A 71 -9.45 10.23 1.69
C ALA A 71 -9.18 9.01 2.59
N VAL A 72 -9.56 7.80 2.15
CA VAL A 72 -9.27 6.55 2.89
C VAL A 72 -7.77 6.28 2.94
N THR A 73 -7.03 6.58 1.87
CA THR A 73 -5.58 6.42 1.82
C THR A 73 -4.87 7.37 2.79
N LEU A 74 -5.35 8.61 2.92
CA LEU A 74 -4.88 9.56 3.92
C LEU A 74 -5.12 9.02 5.34
N PHE A 75 -6.34 8.56 5.62
CA PHE A 75 -6.66 7.92 6.90
C PHE A 75 -5.71 6.75 7.21
N LEU A 76 -5.53 5.83 6.26
CA LEU A 76 -4.64 4.68 6.43
C LEU A 76 -3.18 5.11 6.63
N SER A 77 -2.72 6.14 5.93
CA SER A 77 -1.36 6.68 6.07
C SER A 77 -1.12 7.21 7.48
N LEU A 78 -2.09 7.94 8.05
CA LEU A 78 -2.02 8.44 9.42
C LEU A 78 -1.97 7.30 10.46
N VAL A 79 -2.83 6.29 10.31
CA VAL A 79 -2.79 5.08 11.15
C VAL A 79 -1.45 4.37 11.02
N THR A 80 -0.93 4.22 9.80
CA THR A 80 0.34 3.55 9.54
C THR A 80 1.52 4.26 10.23
N ILE A 81 1.54 5.59 10.21
CA ILE A 81 2.59 6.39 10.88
C ILE A 81 2.66 6.07 12.38
N THR A 82 1.53 5.80 13.04
CA THR A 82 1.54 5.44 14.48
C THR A 82 2.34 4.17 14.78
N GLY A 83 2.34 3.19 13.87
CA GLY A 83 3.11 1.96 14.02
C GLY A 83 4.61 2.15 13.75
N PHE A 84 4.98 3.09 12.88
CA PHE A 84 6.38 3.35 12.53
C PHE A 84 7.04 4.47 13.35
N ALA A 85 6.26 5.33 14.00
CA ALA A 85 6.77 6.48 14.75
C ALA A 85 7.85 6.11 15.78
N PRO A 86 7.73 5.02 16.58
CA PRO A 86 8.79 4.62 17.51
C PRO A 86 10.12 4.26 16.82
N HIS A 87 10.07 3.85 15.56
CA HIS A 87 11.23 3.43 14.76
C HIS A 87 11.70 4.53 13.77
N GLY A 88 11.16 5.74 13.85
CA GLY A 88 11.43 6.82 12.90
C GLY A 88 12.90 7.19 12.75
N LYS A 89 13.65 7.26 13.87
CA LYS A 89 15.10 7.58 13.83
C LYS A 89 15.90 6.55 13.03
N GLN A 90 15.55 5.26 13.16
CA GLN A 90 16.21 4.19 12.44
C GLN A 90 15.90 4.27 10.94
N LEU A 91 14.64 4.54 10.58
CA LEU A 91 14.22 4.72 9.19
C LEU A 91 14.94 5.91 8.52
N VAL A 92 14.99 7.07 9.19
CA VAL A 92 15.67 8.28 8.66
C VAL A 92 17.17 8.06 8.50
N SER A 93 17.82 7.46 9.50
CA SER A 93 19.27 7.17 9.40
C SER A 93 19.59 6.15 8.29
N TRP A 94 18.74 5.14 8.11
CA TRP A 94 18.86 4.21 6.98
C TRP A 94 18.69 4.92 5.63
N ALA A 95 17.68 5.79 5.49
CA ALA A 95 17.44 6.52 4.25
C ALA A 95 18.61 7.45 3.89
N ASN A 96 19.18 8.15 4.88
CA ASN A 96 20.34 9.02 4.69
C ASN A 96 21.58 8.25 4.23
N ARG A 97 21.80 7.02 4.72
CA ARG A 97 22.92 6.16 4.28
C ARG A 97 22.79 5.73 2.82
N GLN A 98 21.57 5.49 2.35
CA GLN A 98 21.32 5.07 0.97
C GLN A 98 21.45 6.24 -0.01
N GLY A 99 21.20 7.47 0.45
CA GLY A 99 21.17 8.68 -0.34
C GLY A 99 19.82 8.89 -1.04
N LEU A 100 19.23 10.07 -0.85
CA LEU A 100 17.88 10.37 -1.36
C LEU A 100 17.78 10.21 -2.88
N GLN A 101 18.79 10.63 -3.64
CA GLN A 101 18.78 10.51 -5.09
C GLN A 101 18.71 9.05 -5.57
N LYS A 102 19.43 8.15 -4.89
CA LYS A 102 19.39 6.71 -5.19
C LYS A 102 18.02 6.13 -4.87
N LEU A 103 17.46 6.47 -3.70
CA LEU A 103 16.12 6.03 -3.31
C LEU A 103 15.05 6.53 -4.28
N CYS A 104 15.09 7.80 -4.71
CA CYS A 104 14.18 8.33 -5.73
C CYS A 104 14.29 7.58 -7.05
N LYS A 105 15.52 7.23 -7.47
CA LYS A 105 15.75 6.45 -8.69
C LYS A 105 15.24 5.02 -8.57
N GLU A 106 15.35 4.39 -7.41
CA GLU A 106 14.83 3.03 -7.17
C GLU A 106 13.30 3.01 -7.03
N GLN A 107 12.71 4.07 -6.48
CA GLN A 107 11.27 4.21 -6.22
C GLN A 107 10.52 5.00 -7.31
N TRP A 108 11.15 5.25 -8.46
CA TRP A 108 10.58 6.10 -9.52
C TRP A 108 9.16 5.67 -9.95
N LEU A 109 8.91 4.36 -10.03
CA LEU A 109 7.59 3.83 -10.40
C LEU A 109 6.53 4.20 -9.36
N HIS A 110 6.87 4.09 -8.08
CA HIS A 110 5.98 4.48 -6.99
C HIS A 110 5.68 5.98 -7.03
N ILE A 111 6.70 6.81 -7.31
CA ILE A 111 6.55 8.26 -7.48
C ILE A 111 5.60 8.58 -8.64
N VAL A 112 5.77 7.94 -9.80
CA VAL A 112 4.91 8.15 -10.97
C VAL A 112 3.46 7.79 -10.66
N ILE A 113 3.22 6.65 -10.00
CA ILE A 113 1.86 6.24 -9.58
C ILE A 113 1.22 7.32 -8.70
N TRP A 114 1.95 7.82 -7.71
CA TRP A 114 1.43 8.88 -6.83
C TRP A 114 1.13 10.18 -7.58
N VAL A 115 2.03 10.60 -8.47
CA VAL A 115 1.79 11.80 -9.29
C VAL A 115 0.51 11.65 -10.11
N VAL A 116 0.29 10.50 -10.75
CA VAL A 116 -0.93 10.23 -11.52
C VAL A 116 -2.18 10.29 -10.63
N LEU A 117 -2.15 9.63 -9.46
CA LEU A 117 -3.29 9.63 -8.53
C LEU A 117 -3.62 11.03 -7.99
N ILE A 118 -2.59 11.84 -7.69
CA ILE A 118 -2.76 13.22 -7.21
C ILE A 118 -3.32 14.11 -8.33
N LEU A 119 -2.78 14.03 -9.55
CA LEU A 119 -3.28 14.81 -10.68
C LEU A 119 -4.74 14.46 -11.00
N TRP A 120 -5.10 13.19 -10.93
CA TRP A 120 -6.49 12.75 -11.08
C TRP A 120 -7.37 13.29 -9.94
N GLY A 121 -6.91 13.19 -8.69
CA GLY A 121 -7.62 13.76 -7.54
C GLY A 121 -7.86 15.27 -7.66
N ILE A 122 -6.85 16.02 -8.09
CA ILE A 122 -6.94 17.46 -8.35
C ILE A 122 -7.97 17.72 -9.45
N LYS A 123 -7.91 16.97 -10.55
CA LYS A 123 -8.89 17.09 -11.63
C LYS A 123 -10.31 16.92 -11.09
N GLU A 124 -10.58 15.82 -10.40
CA GLU A 124 -11.94 15.51 -9.89
C GLU A 124 -12.43 16.49 -8.81
N LEU A 125 -11.51 17.09 -8.04
CA LEU A 125 -11.87 18.05 -6.98
C LEU A 125 -12.19 19.45 -7.51
N PHE A 126 -11.53 19.87 -8.59
CA PHE A 126 -11.53 21.26 -9.04
C PHE A 126 -12.06 21.49 -10.47
N PHE A 127 -12.29 20.43 -11.25
CA PHE A 127 -12.75 20.49 -12.64
C PHE A 127 -13.86 19.48 -12.92
#